data_AF-A0A7X8LC24-F1
#
_entry.id   AF-A0A7X8LC24-F1
#
_cell.length_a   1.000
_cell.length_b   1.000
_cell.length_c   1.000
_cell.angle_alpha   90.00
_cell.angle_beta   90.00
_cell.angle_gamma   90.00
#
_symmetry.space_group_name_H-M   'P 1'
#
loop_
_entity.id
_entity.type
_entity.pdbx_description
1 polymer ?
#
loop_
_entity_poly.entity_id
_entity_poly.type
_entity_poly.pdbx_seq_one_letter_code
_entity_poly.pdbx_strand_id
1 'polypeptide(L)'
;MHFRPQWTFPKGDYQSAHDYDGGLEAVNPQPNPWEFPFYGFEKGAFTEDNRVGPYGEYLKKHGFNVLDDPHSFTFGQHTTVRSAWPKEHHQTAWVANKAIDFLQDHSKETPFFMWVSFIHPHSPFNPPAPYDTMYDPKDMPLPIRSEEEISKWPKVYQRRYKAKDGHHGGISYSEFTDDDWQCLKAYYYGMIHFIDDE
;
A
#
# COMPACT_ATOMS: atom_id res chain seq x y z
N MET A 1 -9.12 -4.04 -3.24
CA MET A 1 -10.10 -4.33 -4.31
C MET A 1 -9.37 -5.15 -5.36
N HIS A 2 -9.60 -6.46 -5.46
CA HIS A 2 -8.96 -7.25 -6.52
C HIS A 2 -9.73 -6.99 -7.82
N PHE A 3 -9.18 -6.12 -8.66
CA PHE A 3 -9.70 -5.90 -10.00
C PHE A 3 -9.52 -7.21 -10.77
N ARG A 4 -10.63 -7.87 -11.13
CA ARG A 4 -10.56 -8.86 -12.21
C ARG A 4 -10.20 -8.09 -13.48
N PRO A 5 -9.13 -8.46 -14.20
CA PRO A 5 -8.81 -7.82 -15.47
C PRO A 5 -10.03 -7.94 -16.40
N GLN A 6 -10.53 -6.82 -16.91
CA GLN A 6 -11.51 -6.80 -18.00
C GLN A 6 -10.88 -7.16 -19.36
N TRP A 7 -9.60 -7.52 -19.36
CA TRP A 7 -8.85 -7.94 -20.53
C TRP A 7 -8.82 -9.46 -20.60
N THR A 8 -9.28 -10.03 -21.71
CA THR A 8 -8.98 -11.42 -22.06
C THR A 8 -7.47 -11.52 -22.31
N PHE A 9 -6.76 -12.21 -21.41
CA PHE A 9 -5.34 -12.52 -21.58
C PHE A 9 -5.09 -13.20 -22.94
N PRO A 10 -4.01 -12.85 -23.65
CA PRO A 10 -3.51 -13.70 -24.72
C PRO A 10 -3.26 -15.09 -24.13
N LYS A 11 -3.71 -16.16 -24.80
CA LYS A 11 -3.42 -17.54 -24.39
C LYS A 11 -1.90 -17.74 -24.41
N GLY A 12 -1.28 -17.73 -23.25
CA GLY A 12 0.12 -18.07 -23.02
C GLY A 12 0.24 -19.01 -21.82
N ASP A 13 1.35 -19.72 -21.74
CA ASP A 13 1.66 -20.65 -20.65
C ASP A 13 2.02 -19.84 -19.38
N TYR A 14 1.00 -19.31 -18.70
CA TYR A 14 1.18 -18.64 -17.41
C TYR A 14 1.42 -19.70 -16.33
N GLN A 15 2.48 -19.53 -15.55
CA GLN A 15 2.71 -20.36 -14.37
C GLN A 15 1.62 -20.09 -13.34
N SER A 16 1.03 -21.15 -12.78
CA SER A 16 0.15 -21.02 -11.62
C SER A 16 0.98 -20.50 -10.45
N ALA A 17 0.55 -19.39 -9.84
CA ALA A 17 1.04 -19.05 -8.51
C ALA A 17 0.10 -19.71 -7.50
N HIS A 18 0.68 -20.39 -6.51
CA HIS A 18 -0.08 -20.80 -5.35
C HIS A 18 -0.41 -19.53 -4.55
N ASP A 19 -1.61 -19.02 -4.75
CA ASP A 19 -2.19 -18.07 -3.82
C ASP A 19 -2.31 -18.79 -2.46
N TYR A 20 -1.84 -18.15 -1.39
CA TYR A 20 -1.78 -18.78 -0.06
C TYR A 20 -3.18 -19.10 0.54
N ASP A 21 -4.25 -18.74 -0.17
CA ASP A 21 -5.65 -19.00 0.14
C ASP A 21 -6.17 -20.39 -0.30
N GLY A 22 -5.26 -21.37 -0.49
CA GLY A 22 -5.54 -22.78 -0.22
C GLY A 22 -6.70 -23.46 -0.97
N GLY A 23 -7.13 -22.99 -2.14
CA GLY A 23 -8.28 -23.63 -2.80
C GLY A 23 -8.54 -23.36 -4.28
N LEU A 24 -7.84 -22.45 -4.94
CA LEU A 24 -8.03 -22.19 -6.37
C LEU A 24 -6.68 -21.91 -7.02
N GLU A 25 -6.35 -22.61 -8.10
CA GLU A 25 -5.25 -22.22 -8.99
C GLU A 25 -5.60 -20.88 -9.62
N ALA A 26 -5.24 -19.79 -8.94
CA ALA A 26 -5.20 -18.49 -9.57
C ALA A 26 -4.04 -18.53 -10.58
N VAL A 27 -4.36 -18.42 -11.87
CA VAL A 27 -3.35 -17.97 -12.83
C VAL A 27 -2.89 -16.62 -12.31
N ASN A 28 -1.63 -16.50 -11.89
CA ASN A 28 -1.08 -15.19 -11.58
C ASN A 28 -1.00 -14.44 -12.90
N PRO A 29 -1.91 -13.50 -13.15
CA PRO A 29 -1.93 -12.82 -14.43
C PRO A 29 -0.82 -11.77 -14.52
N GLN A 30 -0.13 -11.48 -13.42
CA GLN A 30 0.90 -10.47 -13.39
C GLN A 30 2.13 -11.04 -14.13
N PRO A 31 2.58 -10.40 -15.22
CA PRO A 31 3.91 -10.66 -15.74
C PRO A 31 4.91 -10.51 -14.60
N ASN A 32 6.02 -11.26 -14.68
CA ASN A 32 7.12 -11.08 -13.76
C ASN A 32 7.51 -9.58 -13.74
N PRO A 33 7.65 -8.91 -12.57
CA PRO A 33 7.93 -7.46 -12.49
C PRO A 33 9.26 -7.05 -13.15
N TRP A 34 10.05 -8.03 -13.58
CA TRP A 34 11.33 -7.89 -14.27
C TRP A 34 11.27 -8.17 -15.78
N GLU A 35 10.13 -8.67 -16.29
CA GLU A 35 9.93 -9.01 -17.69
C GLU A 35 9.16 -7.90 -18.41
N PHE A 36 9.73 -7.41 -19.51
CA PHE A 36 9.20 -6.32 -20.32
C PHE A 36 9.03 -6.74 -21.78
N PRO A 37 8.01 -6.21 -22.50
CA PRO A 37 7.10 -5.15 -22.08
C PRO A 37 6.02 -5.63 -21.10
N PHE A 38 5.83 -4.89 -20.00
CA PHE A 38 4.83 -5.18 -18.97
C PHE A 38 3.52 -4.54 -19.38
N TYR A 39 2.57 -5.28 -19.96
CA TYR A 39 1.31 -4.73 -20.51
C TYR A 39 1.50 -3.51 -21.43
N GLY A 40 2.54 -3.55 -22.27
CA GLY A 40 2.86 -2.44 -23.20
C GLY A 40 3.76 -1.35 -22.62
N PHE A 41 4.16 -1.44 -21.34
CA PHE A 41 5.17 -0.58 -20.76
C PHE A 41 6.58 -1.16 -20.99
N GLU A 42 7.49 -0.34 -21.54
CA GLU A 42 8.88 -0.73 -21.84
C GLU A 42 9.75 -0.87 -20.59
N LYS A 43 9.38 -0.18 -19.51
CA LYS A 43 10.06 -0.15 -18.22
C LYS A 43 9.02 -0.14 -17.10
N GLY A 44 9.41 -0.60 -15.92
CA GLY A 44 8.55 -0.63 -14.74
C GLY A 44 9.37 -0.68 -13.46
N ALA A 45 8.82 -0.08 -12.41
CA ALA A 45 9.37 -0.08 -11.06
C ALA A 45 8.21 -0.34 -10.10
N PHE A 46 8.29 -1.43 -9.34
CA PHE A 46 7.18 -1.95 -8.54
C PHE A 46 7.59 -2.07 -7.06
N THR A 47 6.62 -1.88 -6.18
CA THR A 47 6.82 -1.83 -4.73
C THR A 47 5.99 -2.87 -3.96
N GLU A 48 5.56 -3.94 -4.64
CA GLU A 48 4.60 -4.95 -4.15
C GLU A 48 4.85 -5.38 -2.69
N ASP A 49 3.86 -5.11 -1.83
CA ASP A 49 3.78 -5.44 -0.41
C ASP A 49 5.08 -5.19 0.41
N ASN A 50 5.94 -4.26 -0.03
CA ASN A 50 7.17 -3.80 0.63
C ASN A 50 8.22 -4.88 0.99
N ARG A 51 8.05 -6.13 0.56
CA ARG A 51 8.96 -7.24 0.92
C ARG A 51 9.59 -7.96 -0.26
N VAL A 52 9.05 -7.76 -1.45
CA VAL A 52 9.49 -8.41 -2.69
C VAL A 52 9.67 -7.38 -3.81
N GLY A 53 10.30 -7.83 -4.91
CA GLY A 53 10.47 -7.01 -6.10
C GLY A 53 11.49 -5.87 -5.97
N PRO A 54 11.46 -4.92 -6.93
CA PRO A 54 12.47 -3.86 -7.06
C PRO A 54 12.71 -3.02 -5.82
N TYR A 55 11.63 -2.67 -5.11
CA TYR A 55 11.75 -1.90 -3.88
C TYR A 55 12.35 -2.72 -2.72
N GLY A 56 11.94 -3.99 -2.56
CA GLY A 56 12.53 -4.87 -1.55
C GLY A 56 14.03 -5.11 -1.77
N GLU A 57 14.47 -5.24 -3.03
CA GLU A 57 15.90 -5.33 -3.37
C GLU A 57 16.64 -4.01 -3.10
N TYR A 58 16.02 -2.88 -3.40
CA TYR A 58 16.55 -1.56 -3.07
C TYR A 58 16.79 -1.44 -1.55
N LEU A 59 15.82 -1.79 -0.71
CA LEU A 59 15.95 -1.73 0.75
C LEU A 59 17.10 -2.62 1.24
N LYS A 60 17.18 -3.87 0.76
CA LYS A 60 18.28 -4.79 1.10
C LYS A 60 19.64 -4.24 0.73
N LYS A 61 19.77 -3.63 -0.46
CA LYS A 61 21.02 -3.00 -0.92
C LYS A 61 21.46 -1.83 -0.03
N HIS A 62 20.52 -1.15 0.62
CA HIS A 62 20.78 -0.07 1.57
C HIS A 62 20.92 -0.56 3.03
N GLY A 63 20.97 -1.88 3.26
CA GLY A 63 21.20 -2.47 4.57
C GLY A 63 19.95 -2.58 5.45
N PHE A 64 18.76 -2.36 4.90
CA PHE A 64 17.52 -2.51 5.64
C PHE A 64 17.01 -3.95 5.60
N ASN A 65 16.44 -4.39 6.72
CA ASN A 65 15.71 -5.64 6.80
C ASN A 65 14.24 -5.38 6.42
N VAL A 66 13.82 -5.87 5.26
CA VAL A 66 12.44 -5.71 4.76
C VAL A 66 11.36 -6.29 5.69
N LEU A 67 11.74 -7.14 6.63
CA LEU A 67 10.83 -7.69 7.64
C LEU A 67 10.48 -6.68 8.74
N ASP A 68 11.23 -5.58 8.86
CA ASP A 68 10.95 -4.52 9.83
C ASP A 68 9.74 -3.67 9.41
N ASP A 69 9.34 -3.68 8.14
CA ASP A 69 8.13 -3.02 7.67
C ASP A 69 6.87 -3.85 7.93
N PRO A 70 5.76 -3.21 8.31
CA PRO A 70 4.47 -3.86 8.32
C PRO A 70 4.04 -4.42 6.95
N HIS A 71 3.68 -5.71 6.93
CA HIS A 71 3.14 -6.40 5.77
C HIS A 71 1.70 -6.86 6.00
N SER A 72 0.93 -6.87 4.92
CA SER A 72 -0.50 -7.22 4.85
C SER A 72 -0.87 -8.55 5.54
N PHE A 73 0.03 -9.53 5.51
CA PHE A 73 -0.11 -10.84 6.18
C PHE A 73 0.17 -10.83 7.69
N THR A 74 1.00 -9.91 8.17
CA THR A 74 1.46 -9.90 9.58
C THR A 74 0.75 -8.84 10.43
N PHE A 75 -0.08 -7.99 9.82
CA PHE A 75 -0.71 -6.84 10.47
C PHE A 75 -2.15 -6.62 9.98
N GLY A 76 -3.00 -6.08 10.85
CA GLY A 76 -4.35 -5.67 10.46
C GLY A 76 -4.33 -4.43 9.57
N GLN A 77 -5.34 -4.24 8.72
CA GLN A 77 -5.44 -3.06 7.84
C GLN A 77 -5.49 -1.71 8.60
N HIS A 78 -5.67 -1.72 9.91
CA HIS A 78 -5.69 -0.53 10.75
C HIS A 78 -4.33 -0.20 11.41
N THR A 79 -3.28 -0.98 11.13
CA THR A 79 -1.96 -0.81 11.76
C THR A 79 -1.42 0.60 11.50
N THR A 80 -1.12 1.30 12.59
CA THR A 80 -0.64 2.68 12.63
C THR A 80 0.67 2.71 13.42
N VAL A 81 1.79 2.83 12.73
CA VAL A 81 3.15 2.72 13.31
C VAL A 81 4.09 3.62 12.54
N ARG A 82 5.12 4.20 13.17
CA ARG A 82 6.11 5.02 12.44
C ARG A 82 6.82 4.16 11.39
N SER A 83 7.20 4.75 10.26
CA SER A 83 8.03 4.06 9.27
C SER A 83 9.31 3.49 9.88
N ALA A 84 9.73 2.30 9.43
CA ALA A 84 10.96 1.66 9.88
C ALA A 84 12.24 2.32 9.33
N TRP A 85 12.11 3.18 8.31
CA TRP A 85 13.23 3.82 7.64
C TRP A 85 13.01 5.33 7.46
N PRO A 86 14.10 6.10 7.22
CA PRO A 86 14.02 7.52 6.87
C PRO A 86 13.21 7.78 5.59
N LYS A 87 12.73 9.01 5.43
CA LYS A 87 11.83 9.39 4.33
C LYS A 87 12.42 9.10 2.95
N GLU A 88 13.74 9.22 2.78
CA GLU A 88 14.44 9.02 1.51
C GLU A 88 14.36 7.57 1.02
N HIS A 89 14.17 6.64 1.95
CA HIS A 89 14.02 5.22 1.66
C HIS A 89 12.55 4.79 1.67
N HIS A 90 11.61 5.71 1.92
CA HIS A 90 10.20 5.40 1.95
C HIS A 90 9.66 5.02 0.60
N GLN A 91 8.68 4.11 0.57
CA GLN A 91 8.04 3.63 -0.65
C GLN A 91 7.53 4.81 -1.52
N THR A 92 6.94 5.83 -0.88
CA THR A 92 6.50 7.08 -1.54
C THR A 92 7.66 7.78 -2.24
N ALA A 93 8.72 8.11 -1.50
CA ALA A 93 9.90 8.78 -2.08
C ALA A 93 10.62 7.93 -3.12
N TRP A 94 10.65 6.61 -2.92
CA TRP A 94 11.24 5.71 -3.90
C TRP A 94 10.48 5.73 -5.23
N VAL A 95 9.14 5.74 -5.20
CA VAL A 95 8.32 5.88 -6.41
C VAL A 95 8.58 7.21 -7.12
N ALA A 96 8.58 8.32 -6.37
CA ALA A 96 8.87 9.64 -6.91
C ALA A 96 10.28 9.70 -7.53
N ASN A 97 11.29 9.20 -6.82
CA ASN A 97 12.67 9.13 -7.31
C ASN A 97 12.80 8.27 -8.57
N LYS A 98 12.06 7.16 -8.70
CA LYS A 98 12.08 6.35 -9.94
C LYS A 98 11.48 7.10 -11.13
N ALA A 99 10.44 7.91 -10.91
CA ALA A 99 9.89 8.78 -11.93
C ALA A 99 10.90 9.88 -12.33
N ILE A 100 11.57 10.50 -11.34
CA ILE A 100 12.61 11.51 -11.56
C ILE A 100 13.79 10.92 -12.33
N ASP A 101 14.31 9.76 -11.93
CA ASP A 101 15.39 9.03 -12.62
C ASP A 101 15.04 8.85 -14.10
N PHE A 102 13.82 8.37 -14.40
CA PHE A 102 13.36 8.21 -15.77
C PHE A 102 13.36 9.54 -16.53
N LEU A 103 12.84 10.62 -15.93
CA LEU A 103 12.77 11.93 -16.58
C LEU A 103 14.16 12.54 -16.83
N GLN A 104 15.14 12.27 -15.96
CA GLN A 104 16.51 12.74 -16.12
C GLN A 104 17.24 12.00 -17.24
N ASP A 105 17.03 10.69 -17.34
CA ASP A 105 17.69 9.83 -18.34
C ASP A 105 16.99 9.86 -19.72
N HIS A 106 15.71 10.25 -19.78
CA HIS A 106 14.93 10.19 -21.01
C HIS A 106 15.22 11.37 -21.96
N SER A 107 15.30 11.07 -23.25
CA SER A 107 15.55 12.08 -24.28
C SER A 107 14.40 13.09 -24.35
N LYS A 108 14.74 14.38 -24.38
CA LYS A 108 13.77 15.46 -24.58
C LYS A 108 13.17 15.50 -25.99
N GLU A 109 13.73 14.75 -26.93
CA GLU A 109 13.29 14.70 -28.33
C GLU A 109 12.24 13.62 -28.60
N THR A 110 12.12 12.63 -27.71
CA THR A 110 11.22 11.49 -27.90
C THR A 110 10.04 11.61 -26.94
N PRO A 111 8.78 11.64 -27.41
CA PRO A 111 7.64 11.63 -26.51
C PRO A 111 7.60 10.32 -25.71
N PHE A 112 7.08 10.39 -24.49
CA PHE A 112 6.88 9.22 -23.63
C PHE A 112 5.50 9.26 -22.98
N PHE A 113 5.06 8.11 -22.50
CA PHE A 113 3.94 7.97 -21.57
C PHE A 113 4.46 7.35 -20.29
N MET A 114 4.16 7.97 -19.14
CA MET A 114 4.55 7.46 -17.82
C MET A 114 3.34 7.46 -16.91
N TRP A 115 3.13 6.33 -16.22
CA TRP A 115 2.15 6.21 -15.15
C TRP A 115 2.89 6.16 -13.82
N VAL A 116 2.66 7.15 -12.96
CA VAL A 116 3.18 7.17 -11.59
C VAL A 116 2.00 7.00 -10.64
N SER A 117 2.11 6.04 -9.71
CA SER A 117 1.06 5.74 -8.74
C SER A 117 1.68 5.57 -7.36
N PHE A 118 1.24 6.39 -6.41
CA PHE A 118 1.59 6.23 -5.01
C PHE A 118 0.66 5.21 -4.34
N ILE A 119 1.22 4.45 -3.40
CA ILE A 119 0.50 3.39 -2.67
C ILE A 119 -0.20 4.02 -1.46
N HIS A 120 0.53 4.87 -0.75
CA HIS A 120 -0.01 5.68 0.32
C HIS A 120 -1.09 6.64 -0.22
N PRO A 121 -2.11 7.00 0.59
CA PRO A 121 -2.24 6.74 2.03
C PRO A 121 -2.94 5.40 2.36
N HIS A 122 -2.84 4.37 1.50
CA HIS A 122 -3.26 3.01 1.86
C HIS A 122 -2.49 2.50 3.09
N SER A 123 -3.10 1.58 3.85
CA SER A 123 -2.47 0.98 5.02
C SER A 123 -1.33 0.02 4.66
N PRO A 124 -0.38 -0.27 5.58
CA PRO A 124 -0.24 0.26 6.94
C PRO A 124 -0.05 1.78 6.97
N PHE A 125 -0.57 2.43 8.01
CA PHE A 125 -0.42 3.88 8.17
C PHE A 125 0.94 4.17 8.80
N ASN A 126 1.96 4.40 7.97
CA ASN A 126 3.36 4.48 8.41
C ASN A 126 4.16 5.66 7.86
N PRO A 127 3.72 6.92 8.07
CA PRO A 127 4.52 8.08 7.66
C PRO A 127 5.95 8.02 8.24
N PRO A 128 6.97 8.44 7.47
CA PRO A 128 8.31 8.64 7.99
C PRO A 128 8.40 9.99 8.73
N ALA A 129 9.47 10.19 9.50
CA ALA A 129 9.75 11.51 10.06
C ALA A 129 10.02 12.55 8.96
N PRO A 130 9.57 13.82 9.13
CA PRO A 130 8.87 14.36 10.30
C PRO A 130 7.34 14.18 10.26
N TYR A 131 6.78 13.62 9.19
CA TYR A 131 5.33 13.57 8.93
C TYR A 131 4.53 12.78 9.97
N ASP A 132 5.18 11.81 10.62
CA ASP A 132 4.58 11.00 11.68
C ASP A 132 4.27 11.78 12.97
N THR A 133 4.84 12.96 13.14
CA THR A 133 4.60 13.87 14.28
C THR A 133 4.11 15.25 13.86
N MET A 134 3.82 15.44 12.56
CA MET A 134 3.40 16.72 12.01
C MET A 134 2.00 17.15 12.47
N TYR A 135 1.14 16.18 12.77
CA TYR A 135 -0.22 16.40 13.27
C TYR A 135 -0.33 15.83 14.68
N ASP A 136 -0.77 16.63 15.64
CA ASP A 136 -1.09 16.13 16.98
C ASP A 136 -2.37 15.27 16.92
N PRO A 137 -2.33 14.00 17.34
CA PRO A 137 -3.53 13.17 17.45
C PRO A 137 -4.67 13.85 18.20
N LYS A 138 -4.38 14.61 19.26
CA LYS A 138 -5.43 15.24 20.09
C LYS A 138 -6.21 16.33 19.37
N ASP A 139 -5.63 16.90 18.31
CA ASP A 139 -6.31 17.87 17.44
C ASP A 139 -7.15 17.21 16.34
N MET A 140 -7.04 15.88 16.17
CA MET A 140 -7.81 15.17 15.14
C MET A 140 -9.27 14.99 15.57
N PRO A 141 -10.25 15.36 14.72
CA PRO A 141 -11.65 15.15 15.07
C PRO A 141 -11.98 13.66 15.02
N LEU A 142 -12.85 13.21 15.92
CA LEU A 142 -13.34 11.83 15.89
C LEU A 142 -14.14 11.55 14.61
N PRO A 143 -14.15 10.29 14.13
CA PRO A 143 -15.06 9.90 13.06
C PRO A 143 -16.51 10.08 13.53
N ILE A 144 -17.37 10.53 12.61
CA ILE A 144 -18.80 10.56 12.86
C ILE A 144 -19.28 9.11 12.85
N ARG A 145 -19.67 8.59 14.02
CA ARG A 145 -20.17 7.22 14.20
C ARG A 145 -21.27 7.20 15.24
N SER A 146 -22.27 6.35 15.04
CA SER A 146 -23.27 6.02 16.06
C SER A 146 -23.63 4.54 15.99
N GLU A 147 -23.94 3.94 17.14
CA GLU A 147 -24.40 2.54 17.18
C GLU A 147 -25.71 2.35 16.41
N GLU A 148 -26.58 3.37 16.42
CA GLU A 148 -27.83 3.36 15.65
C GLU A 148 -27.57 3.26 14.15
N GLU A 149 -26.64 4.05 13.62
CA GLU A 149 -26.27 4.01 12.20
C GLU A 149 -25.65 2.65 11.83
N ILE A 150 -24.70 2.17 12.63
CA ILE A 150 -24.03 0.88 12.40
C ILE A 150 -25.04 -0.28 12.38
N SER A 151 -26.08 -0.22 13.23
CA SER A 151 -27.14 -1.24 13.28
C SER A 151 -27.93 -1.36 11.97
N LYS A 152 -27.96 -0.28 11.16
CA LYS A 152 -28.66 -0.20 9.88
C LYS A 152 -27.81 -0.69 8.70
N TRP A 153 -26.50 -0.87 8.89
CA TRP A 153 -25.61 -1.34 7.81
C TRP A 153 -25.96 -2.76 7.36
N PRO A 154 -25.70 -3.14 6.09
CA PRO A 154 -25.74 -4.54 5.67
C PRO A 154 -24.91 -5.45 6.60
N LYS A 155 -25.42 -6.66 6.89
CA LYS A 155 -24.81 -7.60 7.85
C LYS A 155 -23.34 -7.91 7.55
N VAL A 156 -22.94 -7.90 6.28
CA VAL A 156 -21.54 -8.10 5.87
C VAL A 156 -20.61 -7.00 6.39
N TYR A 157 -21.04 -5.74 6.39
CA TYR A 157 -20.26 -4.62 6.91
C TYR A 157 -20.25 -4.61 8.43
N GLN A 158 -21.39 -4.90 9.07
CA GLN A 158 -21.42 -5.07 10.53
C GLN A 158 -20.46 -6.17 11.00
N ARG A 159 -20.40 -7.29 10.26
CA ARG A 159 -19.45 -8.38 10.55
C ARG A 159 -18.01 -7.91 10.40
N ARG A 160 -17.64 -7.25 9.29
CA ARG A 160 -16.27 -6.74 9.07
C ARG A 160 -15.87 -5.67 10.08
N TYR A 161 -16.79 -4.81 10.48
CA TYR A 161 -16.57 -3.79 11.49
C TYR A 161 -16.22 -4.39 12.86
N LYS A 162 -16.81 -5.54 13.19
CA LYS A 162 -16.60 -6.29 14.44
C LYS A 162 -15.60 -7.45 14.32
N ALA A 163 -15.05 -7.68 13.13
CA ALA A 163 -14.17 -8.79 12.82
C ALA A 163 -12.82 -8.60 13.53
N LYS A 164 -12.45 -9.58 14.35
CA LYS A 164 -11.23 -9.63 15.18
C LYS A 164 -10.15 -10.55 14.63
N ASP A 165 -10.53 -11.32 13.63
CA ASP A 165 -9.67 -12.19 12.85
C ASP A 165 -8.61 -11.30 12.20
N GLY A 166 -7.45 -11.18 12.86
CA GLY A 166 -6.28 -10.37 12.48
C GLY A 166 -5.65 -10.72 11.13
N HIS A 167 -6.43 -11.35 10.24
CA HIS A 167 -6.20 -11.45 8.81
C HIS A 167 -6.56 -10.14 8.12
N HIS A 168 -6.06 -9.96 6.91
CA HIS A 168 -6.19 -8.75 6.08
C HIS A 168 -7.62 -8.19 5.95
N GLY A 169 -8.68 -8.98 6.17
CA GLY A 169 -10.08 -8.55 6.08
C GLY A 169 -10.76 -8.14 7.40
N GLY A 170 -10.16 -8.42 8.55
CA GLY A 170 -10.69 -8.10 9.87
C GLY A 170 -10.13 -6.78 10.38
N ILE A 171 -10.98 -5.74 10.41
CA ILE A 171 -10.49 -4.37 10.66
C ILE A 171 -10.69 -3.94 12.13
N SER A 172 -11.50 -4.67 12.92
CA SER A 172 -11.76 -4.46 14.36
C SER A 172 -12.01 -3.01 14.82
N TYR A 173 -12.51 -2.16 13.93
CA TYR A 173 -12.80 -0.75 14.22
C TYR A 173 -13.87 -0.55 15.31
N SER A 174 -14.62 -1.60 15.67
CA SER A 174 -15.55 -1.56 16.80
C SER A 174 -14.87 -1.38 18.16
N GLU A 175 -13.58 -1.72 18.28
CA GLU A 175 -12.84 -1.65 19.54
C GLU A 175 -11.90 -0.44 19.61
N PHE A 176 -11.83 0.36 18.54
CA PHE A 176 -11.03 1.58 18.53
C PHE A 176 -11.55 2.58 19.55
N THR A 177 -10.67 2.93 20.48
CA THR A 177 -10.82 4.08 21.36
C THR A 177 -10.74 5.37 20.54
N ASP A 178 -11.12 6.47 21.17
CA ASP A 178 -11.00 7.79 20.56
C ASP A 178 -9.53 8.12 20.24
N ASP A 179 -8.60 7.70 21.11
CA ASP A 179 -7.16 7.85 20.91
C ASP A 179 -6.64 7.05 19.69
N ASP A 180 -7.15 5.83 19.48
CA ASP A 180 -6.76 5.03 18.31
C ASP A 180 -7.20 5.70 17.00
N TRP A 181 -8.43 6.22 16.96
CA TRP A 181 -8.95 6.96 15.80
C TRP A 181 -8.16 8.22 15.51
N GLN A 182 -7.86 8.97 16.57
CA GLN A 182 -7.10 10.20 16.50
C GLN A 182 -5.68 9.95 15.97
N CYS A 183 -5.00 8.93 16.51
CA CYS A 183 -3.67 8.53 16.08
C CYS A 183 -3.66 8.09 14.60
N LEU A 184 -4.59 7.20 14.21
CA LEU A 184 -4.75 6.76 12.82
C LEU A 184 -4.94 7.94 11.88
N LYS A 185 -5.81 8.90 12.23
CA LYS A 185 -6.06 10.08 11.40
C LYS A 185 -4.85 10.99 11.27
N ALA A 186 -4.13 11.23 12.36
CA ALA A 186 -2.90 12.02 12.33
C ALA A 186 -1.86 11.40 11.39
N TYR A 187 -1.68 10.09 11.46
CA TYR A 187 -0.74 9.37 10.61
C TYR A 187 -1.18 9.34 9.14
N TYR A 188 -2.47 9.11 8.90
CA TYR A 188 -3.06 9.20 7.55
C TYR A 188 -2.83 10.58 6.93
N TYR A 189 -3.01 11.65 7.71
CA TYR A 189 -2.75 13.03 7.24
C TYR A 189 -1.26 13.28 7.01
N GLY A 190 -0.39 12.76 7.89
CA GLY A 190 1.06 12.77 7.67
C GLY A 190 1.46 12.13 6.34
N MET A 191 0.85 10.99 5.99
CA MET A 191 1.12 10.32 4.72
C MET A 191 0.62 11.10 3.51
N ILE A 192 -0.55 11.74 3.59
CA ILE A 192 -1.04 12.63 2.53
C ILE A 192 -0.08 13.80 2.34
N HIS A 193 0.34 14.44 3.43
CA HIS A 193 1.28 15.56 3.36
C HIS A 193 2.61 15.12 2.74
N PHE A 194 3.08 13.93 3.09
CA PHE A 194 4.30 13.40 2.49
C PHE A 194 4.15 13.13 0.99
N ILE A 195 2.99 12.68 0.52
CA ILE A 195 2.73 12.53 -0.93
C ILE A 195 2.68 13.90 -1.62
N ASP A 196 2.14 14.93 -0.95
CA ASP A 196 2.06 16.29 -1.50
C ASP A 196 3.45 16.93 -1.68
N ASP A 197 4.40 16.57 -0.81
CA ASP A 197 5.79 17.07 -0.86
C ASP A 197 6.67 16.39 -1.93
N GLU A 198 6.36 15.16 -2.36
CA GLU A 198 7.16 14.35 -3.32
C GLU A 198 6.78 14.58 -4.79
#